data_AF-A0A9W6ZQV7-F1
#
_entry.id   AF-A0A9W6ZQV7-F1
#
_cell.length_a   1.000
_cell.length_b   1.000
_cell.length_c   1.000
_cell.angle_alpha   90.00
_cell.angle_beta   90.00
_cell.angle_gamma   90.00
#
_symmetry.space_group_name_H-M   'P 1'
#
loop_
_entity.id
_entity.type
_entity.pdbx_description
1 polymer ?
#
loop_
_entity_poly.entity_id
_entity_poly.type
_entity_poly.pdbx_seq_one_letter_code
_entity_poly.pdbx_strand_id
1 'polypeptide(L)'
;MVTMHDVLDAQHVYDSTKNEEYLRRVVRPLELLLVNFKRVVVKDSAVNAICYGAKLMVPGLLRFADGIDVGEEVVLMTTKGEAIAVAIAQMSTSVMATCDHGVVAKIKRVIMERDCYPRRWGLGPVARRKKDMIKEGKLDKHGKPNGNTPEGYLDGYKDLGGTPGKKGEKGGAMDVESVESVDKVDKVEKKEKKEKKEKKEKKEKKSKKEKE
;
A
#
# COMPACT_ATOMS: atom_id res chain seq x y z
N MET A 1 -13.70 -28.34 14.86
CA MET A 1 -13.42 -29.42 13.89
C MET A 1 -14.76 -29.87 13.35
N VAL A 2 -14.91 -29.98 12.04
CA VAL A 2 -16.13 -30.42 11.35
C VAL A 2 -15.76 -31.58 10.45
N THR A 3 -16.68 -32.51 10.22
CA THR A 3 -16.46 -33.69 9.38
C THR A 3 -16.95 -33.44 7.95
N MET A 4 -16.52 -34.28 7.01
CA MET A 4 -17.00 -34.20 5.62
C MET A 4 -18.51 -34.47 5.51
N HIS A 5 -19.06 -35.27 6.42
CA HIS A 5 -20.50 -35.50 6.49
C HIS A 5 -21.25 -34.22 6.90
N ASP A 6 -20.73 -33.47 7.87
CA ASP A 6 -21.35 -32.20 8.30
C ASP A 6 -21.41 -31.18 7.15
N VAL A 7 -20.41 -31.17 6.25
CA VAL A 7 -20.40 -30.29 5.06
C VAL A 7 -21.48 -30.71 4.06
N LEU A 8 -21.61 -32.01 3.81
CA LEU A 8 -22.63 -32.56 2.91
C LEU A 8 -24.04 -32.28 3.44
N ASP A 9 -24.26 -32.54 4.72
CA ASP A 9 -25.55 -32.34 5.38
C ASP A 9 -25.91 -30.85 5.42
N ALA A 10 -24.94 -29.97 5.72
CA ALA A 10 -25.17 -28.53 5.71
C ALA A 10 -25.59 -28.01 4.32
N GLN A 11 -24.98 -28.52 3.25
CA GLN A 11 -25.37 -28.17 1.88
C GLN A 11 -26.78 -28.68 1.55
N HIS A 12 -27.09 -29.94 1.87
CA HIS A 12 -28.40 -30.53 1.59
C HIS A 12 -29.55 -29.82 2.34
N VAL A 13 -29.32 -29.44 3.60
CA VAL A 13 -30.28 -28.66 4.39
C VAL A 13 -30.51 -27.28 3.79
N TYR A 14 -29.45 -26.61 3.33
CA TYR A 14 -29.56 -25.33 2.64
C TYR A 14 -30.38 -25.44 1.35
N ASP A 15 -30.12 -26.45 0.52
CA ASP A 15 -30.83 -26.63 -0.75
C ASP A 15 -32.31 -27.00 -0.55
N SER A 16 -32.62 -27.79 0.48
CA SER A 16 -33.98 -28.26 0.76
C SER A 16 -34.87 -27.22 1.44
N THR A 17 -34.32 -26.48 2.40
CA THR A 17 -35.09 -25.61 3.31
C THR A 17 -34.71 -24.14 3.23
N LYS A 18 -33.64 -23.79 2.48
CA LYS A 18 -33.03 -22.45 2.43
C LYS A 18 -32.56 -21.92 3.79
N ASN A 19 -32.40 -22.80 4.79
CA ASN A 19 -31.87 -22.41 6.09
C ASN A 19 -30.33 -22.40 6.06
N GLU A 20 -29.73 -21.25 6.39
CA GLU A 20 -28.28 -21.00 6.35
C GLU A 20 -27.54 -21.30 7.66
N GLU A 21 -28.26 -21.52 8.77
CA GLU A 21 -27.64 -21.61 10.10
C GLU A 21 -26.58 -22.72 10.19
N TYR A 22 -26.88 -23.90 9.62
CA TYR A 22 -25.95 -25.02 9.66
C TYR A 22 -24.71 -24.73 8.81
N LEU A 23 -24.89 -24.14 7.63
CA LEU A 23 -23.80 -23.78 6.71
C LEU A 23 -22.88 -22.71 7.31
N ARG A 24 -23.45 -21.68 7.95
CA ARG A 24 -22.69 -20.61 8.65
C ARG A 24 -21.93 -21.12 9.88
N ARG A 25 -22.33 -22.25 10.46
CA ARG A 25 -21.59 -22.90 11.56
C ARG A 25 -20.38 -23.69 11.05
N VAL A 26 -20.53 -24.33 9.89
CA VAL A 26 -19.47 -25.13 9.24
C VAL A 26 -18.42 -24.22 8.61
N VAL A 27 -18.84 -23.22 7.85
CA VAL A 27 -17.95 -22.25 7.19
C VAL A 27 -17.67 -21.07 8.12
N ARG A 28 -16.45 -21.02 8.66
CA ARG A 28 -16.02 -19.92 9.53
C ARG A 28 -15.38 -18.77 8.74
N PRO A 29 -15.50 -17.52 9.23
CA PRO A 29 -14.85 -16.36 8.62
C PRO A 29 -13.31 -16.48 8.64
N LEU A 30 -12.67 -15.95 7.60
CA LEU A 30 -11.21 -16.00 7.41
C LEU A 30 -10.44 -15.23 8.48
N GLU A 31 -11.09 -14.26 9.11
CA GLU A 31 -10.59 -13.47 10.24
C GLU A 31 -10.14 -14.35 11.42
N LEU A 32 -10.72 -15.54 11.56
CA LEU A 32 -10.37 -16.47 12.64
C LEU A 32 -8.93 -16.98 12.53
N LEU A 33 -8.36 -17.03 11.33
CA LEU A 33 -6.96 -17.42 11.11
C LEU A 33 -5.99 -16.30 11.48
N LEU A 34 -6.49 -15.07 11.60
CA LEU A 34 -5.69 -13.86 11.79
C LEU A 34 -5.67 -13.37 13.23
N VAL A 35 -6.26 -14.13 14.16
CA VAL A 35 -6.41 -13.74 15.58
C VAL A 35 -5.07 -13.56 16.29
N ASN A 36 -4.03 -14.30 15.87
CA ASN A 36 -2.71 -14.27 16.50
C ASN A 36 -1.89 -13.02 16.13
N PHE A 37 -2.26 -12.29 15.08
CA PHE A 37 -1.49 -11.13 14.62
C PHE A 37 -1.89 -9.86 15.36
N LYS A 38 -0.92 -8.94 15.53
CA LYS A 38 -1.19 -7.60 16.07
C LYS A 38 -2.06 -6.82 15.08
N ARG A 39 -3.06 -6.13 15.62
CA ARG A 39 -4.11 -5.46 14.85
C ARG A 39 -3.81 -3.98 14.66
N VAL A 40 -4.02 -3.48 13.45
CA VAL A 40 -3.96 -2.06 13.13
C VAL A 40 -5.28 -1.67 12.47
N VAL A 41 -6.03 -0.79 13.10
CA VAL A 41 -7.33 -0.32 12.60
C VAL A 41 -7.10 0.87 11.68
N VAL A 42 -7.63 0.75 10.47
CA VAL A 42 -7.50 1.73 9.39
C VAL A 42 -8.78 2.54 9.25
N LYS A 43 -8.63 3.83 8.92
CA LYS A 43 -9.76 4.70 8.57
C LYS A 43 -10.43 4.25 7.28
N ASP A 44 -11.76 4.23 7.24
CA ASP A 44 -12.56 3.78 6.08
C ASP A 44 -12.19 4.47 4.75
N SER A 45 -11.73 5.73 4.80
CA SER A 45 -11.27 6.46 3.60
C SER A 45 -10.00 5.90 2.96
N ALA A 46 -9.20 5.14 3.71
CA ALA A 46 -7.93 4.59 3.29
C ALA A 46 -8.00 3.11 2.88
N VAL A 47 -9.06 2.37 3.23
CA VAL A 47 -9.07 0.91 3.00
C VAL A 47 -9.06 0.56 1.51
N ASN A 48 -9.80 1.27 0.66
CA ASN A 48 -9.77 0.96 -0.77
C ASN A 48 -8.37 1.18 -1.36
N ALA A 49 -7.63 2.22 -0.93
CA ALA A 49 -6.25 2.42 -1.38
C ALA A 49 -5.35 1.23 -1.01
N ILE A 50 -5.55 0.64 0.16
CA ILE A 50 -4.83 -0.56 0.63
C ILE A 50 -5.24 -1.79 -0.19
N CYS A 51 -6.51 -1.94 -0.57
CA CYS A 51 -6.96 -3.00 -1.48
C CYS A 51 -6.27 -2.94 -2.86
N TYR A 52 -5.87 -1.74 -3.30
CA TYR A 52 -5.05 -1.53 -4.50
C TYR A 52 -3.55 -1.75 -4.29
N GLY A 53 -3.10 -2.03 -3.06
CA GLY A 53 -1.70 -2.25 -2.73
C GLY A 53 -0.93 -0.98 -2.31
N ALA A 54 -1.62 0.12 -1.99
CA ALA A 54 -0.96 1.32 -1.48
C ALA A 54 -0.42 1.11 -0.05
N LYS A 55 0.73 1.70 0.27
CA LYS A 55 1.28 1.67 1.63
C LYS A 55 0.34 2.38 2.62
N LEU A 56 0.25 1.88 3.86
CA LEU A 56 -0.49 2.56 4.90
C LEU A 56 0.34 3.73 5.42
N MET A 57 -0.22 4.94 5.35
CA MET A 57 0.39 6.17 5.86
C MET A 57 -0.26 6.58 7.19
N VAL A 58 0.45 7.39 7.98
CA VAL A 58 -0.07 7.91 9.28
C VAL A 58 -1.49 8.50 9.18
N PRO A 59 -1.88 9.29 8.16
CA PRO A 59 -3.25 9.83 8.09
C PRO A 59 -4.36 8.77 7.92
N GLY A 60 -4.00 7.55 7.51
CA GLY A 60 -4.92 6.42 7.37
C GLY A 60 -5.01 5.56 8.63
N LEU A 61 -4.14 5.77 9.61
CA LEU A 61 -4.13 5.06 10.88
C LEU A 61 -5.24 5.60 11.80
N LEU A 62 -6.02 4.71 12.40
CA LEU A 62 -7.05 5.09 13.39
C LEU A 62 -6.70 4.57 14.79
N ARG A 63 -6.36 3.29 14.90
CA ARG A 63 -5.92 2.65 16.15
C ARG A 63 -4.85 1.62 15.85
N PHE A 64 -4.01 1.32 16.83
CA PHE A 64 -2.98 0.30 16.74
C PHE A 64 -2.92 -0.49 18.03
N ALA A 65 -2.47 -1.74 17.93
CA ALA A 65 -2.18 -2.57 19.08
C ALA A 65 -0.85 -2.15 19.74
N ASP A 66 -0.72 -2.49 21.02
CA ASP A 66 0.51 -2.25 21.77
C ASP A 66 1.60 -3.25 21.40
N GLY A 67 2.85 -2.82 21.58
CA GLY A 67 4.04 -3.65 21.42
C GLY A 67 4.34 -4.05 19.97
N ILE A 68 3.90 -3.31 18.97
CA ILE A 68 4.27 -3.54 17.56
C ILE A 68 5.73 -3.11 17.38
N ASP A 69 6.55 -4.04 16.87
CA ASP A 69 7.94 -3.78 16.51
C ASP A 69 8.12 -3.57 15.00
N VAL A 70 9.22 -2.92 14.63
CA VAL A 70 9.56 -2.69 13.22
C VAL A 70 9.90 -4.02 12.56
N GLY A 71 9.29 -4.30 11.40
CA GLY A 71 9.49 -5.55 10.67
C GLY A 71 8.54 -6.69 11.07
N GLU A 72 7.69 -6.48 12.07
CA GLU A 72 6.71 -7.48 12.50
C GLU A 72 5.51 -7.58 11.53
N GLU A 73 4.90 -8.76 11.46
CA GLU A 73 3.67 -8.98 10.69
C GLU A 73 2.44 -8.51 11.47
N VAL A 74 1.68 -7.63 10.84
CA VAL A 74 0.47 -7.03 11.40
C VAL A 74 -0.70 -7.21 10.45
N VAL A 75 -1.90 -7.29 11.01
CA VAL A 75 -3.15 -7.35 10.24
C VAL A 75 -3.80 -5.98 10.24
N LEU A 76 -4.08 -5.48 9.04
CA LEU A 76 -4.84 -4.26 8.82
C LEU A 76 -6.32 -4.61 8.85
N MET A 77 -7.08 -3.94 9.71
CA MET A 77 -8.51 -4.19 9.90
C MET A 77 -9.34 -2.92 9.69
N THR A 78 -10.58 -3.09 9.25
CA THR A 78 -11.57 -1.99 9.24
C THR A 78 -12.13 -1.76 10.65
N THR A 79 -12.87 -0.67 10.83
CA THR A 79 -13.60 -0.39 12.08
C THR A 79 -14.66 -1.44 12.41
N LYS A 80 -15.13 -2.18 11.39
CA LYS A 80 -16.09 -3.28 11.52
C LYS A 80 -15.45 -4.61 11.93
N GLY A 81 -14.13 -4.68 11.88
CA GLY A 81 -13.38 -5.90 12.18
C GLY A 81 -13.13 -6.81 10.97
N GLU A 82 -13.32 -6.31 9.75
CA GLU A 82 -13.00 -7.05 8.51
C GLU A 82 -11.49 -7.02 8.28
N ALA A 83 -10.90 -8.15 7.85
CA ALA A 83 -9.49 -8.20 7.51
C ALA A 83 -9.21 -7.60 6.12
N ILE A 84 -8.46 -6.51 6.06
CA ILE A 84 -8.12 -5.83 4.80
C ILE A 84 -6.92 -6.52 4.15
N ALA A 85 -5.81 -6.59 4.88
CA ALA A 85 -4.54 -7.07 4.38
C ALA A 85 -3.60 -7.47 5.52
N VAL A 86 -2.66 -8.37 5.22
CA VAL A 86 -1.47 -8.61 6.04
C VAL A 86 -0.37 -7.67 5.57
N ALA A 87 0.28 -7.01 6.51
CA ALA A 87 1.31 -6.02 6.27
C ALA A 87 2.49 -6.22 7.20
N ILE A 88 3.62 -5.64 6.83
CA ILE A 88 4.83 -5.59 7.64
C ILE A 88 4.91 -4.17 8.23
N ALA A 89 4.99 -4.07 9.55
CA ALA A 89 5.14 -2.80 10.24
C ALA A 89 6.47 -2.13 9.87
N GLN A 90 6.44 -0.82 9.65
CA GLN A 90 7.63 0.00 9.36
C GLN A 90 7.93 0.99 10.49
N MET A 91 7.05 1.06 11.49
CA MET A 91 7.16 1.91 12.67
C MET A 91 6.83 1.08 13.90
N SER A 92 7.48 1.36 15.02
CA SER A 92 7.10 0.80 16.32
C SER A 92 5.92 1.57 16.92
N THR A 93 5.23 0.97 17.90
CA THR A 93 4.09 1.60 18.60
C THR A 93 4.42 3.01 19.13
N SER A 94 5.61 3.22 19.70
CA SER A 94 6.03 4.54 20.21
C SER A 94 6.17 5.59 19.11
N VAL A 95 6.68 5.17 17.94
CA VAL A 95 6.85 6.04 16.77
C VAL A 95 5.49 6.34 16.14
N MET A 96 4.60 5.35 16.05
CA MET A 96 3.23 5.52 15.55
C MET A 96 2.41 6.52 16.38
N ALA A 97 2.69 6.66 17.67
CA ALA A 97 2.02 7.60 18.56
C ALA A 97 2.53 9.05 18.44
N THR A 98 3.79 9.24 18.04
CA THR A 98 4.48 10.54 18.09
C THR A 98 4.66 11.17 16.71
N CYS A 99 4.71 10.38 15.64
CA CYS A 99 5.00 10.87 14.30
C CYS A 99 3.78 11.50 13.62
N ASP A 100 3.96 12.71 13.09
CA ASP A 100 2.95 13.40 12.26
C ASP A 100 2.89 12.87 10.82
N HIS A 101 3.99 12.28 10.34
CA HIS A 101 4.13 11.83 8.96
C HIS A 101 4.95 10.55 8.83
N GLY A 102 4.63 9.76 7.81
CA GLY A 102 5.44 8.61 7.39
C GLY A 102 4.60 7.40 7.01
N VAL A 103 5.32 6.31 6.70
CA VAL A 103 4.74 5.02 6.32
C VAL A 103 4.62 4.15 7.57
N VAL A 104 3.39 3.76 7.90
CA VAL A 104 3.10 2.90 9.05
C VAL A 104 3.37 1.44 8.73
N ALA A 105 2.87 0.97 7.60
CA ALA A 105 3.00 -0.44 7.21
C ALA A 105 3.09 -0.61 5.69
N LYS A 106 3.92 -1.57 5.28
CA LYS A 106 4.04 -2.00 3.89
C LYS A 106 3.21 -3.27 3.70
N ILE A 107 2.34 -3.29 2.69
CA ILE A 107 1.50 -4.45 2.42
C ILE A 107 2.34 -5.65 1.99
N LYS A 108 2.05 -6.81 2.58
CA LYS A 108 2.57 -8.12 2.18
C LYS A 108 1.56 -8.84 1.31
N ARG A 109 0.31 -8.95 1.77
CA ARG A 109 -0.79 -9.61 1.03
C ARG A 109 -2.14 -8.94 1.27
N VAL A 110 -2.83 -8.58 0.20
CA VAL A 110 -4.21 -8.07 0.25
C VAL A 110 -5.19 -9.25 0.28
N ILE A 111 -6.19 -9.16 1.15
CA ILE A 111 -7.24 -10.16 1.34
C ILE A 111 -8.58 -9.61 0.82
N MET A 112 -8.94 -8.40 1.25
CA MET A 112 -10.21 -7.76 0.89
C MET A 112 -10.28 -7.42 -0.61
N GLU A 113 -11.47 -7.58 -1.18
CA GLU A 113 -11.72 -7.25 -2.58
C GLU A 113 -11.59 -5.73 -2.84
N ARG A 114 -11.34 -5.41 -4.12
CA ARG A 114 -11.23 -4.02 -4.57
C ARG A 114 -12.63 -3.42 -4.67
N ASP A 115 -12.73 -2.13 -4.34
CA ASP A 115 -13.97 -1.35 -4.45
C ASP A 115 -15.13 -1.76 -3.50
N CYS A 116 -14.88 -2.59 -2.48
CA CYS A 116 -15.82 -2.76 -1.35
C CYS A 116 -16.07 -1.44 -0.60
N TYR A 117 -15.10 -0.53 -0.62
CA TYR A 117 -15.19 0.81 -0.03
C TYR A 117 -15.01 1.89 -1.11
N PRO A 118 -15.70 3.03 -1.01
CA PRO A 118 -15.62 4.09 -2.02
C PRO A 118 -14.22 4.69 -2.11
N ARG A 119 -13.79 5.01 -3.34
CA ARG A 119 -12.50 5.67 -3.59
C ARG A 119 -12.51 7.10 -3.04
N ARG A 120 -11.65 7.37 -2.08
CA ARG A 120 -11.49 8.71 -1.46
C ARG A 120 -10.10 9.33 -1.63
N TRP A 121 -9.22 8.71 -2.40
CA TRP A 121 -7.93 9.32 -2.73
C TRP A 121 -8.12 10.63 -3.52
N GLY A 122 -7.27 11.63 -3.29
CA GLY A 122 -7.31 12.90 -4.06
C GLY A 122 -8.52 13.82 -3.81
N LEU A 123 -9.36 13.53 -2.81
CA LEU A 123 -10.44 14.41 -2.33
C LEU A 123 -10.09 15.16 -1.03
N GLY A 124 -8.87 14.98 -0.49
CA GLY A 124 -8.44 15.66 0.72
C GLY A 124 -8.30 17.18 0.56
N PRO A 125 -8.28 17.96 1.66
CA PRO A 125 -8.20 19.43 1.62
C PRO A 125 -7.01 19.95 0.79
N VAL A 126 -5.85 19.31 0.93
CA VAL A 126 -4.63 19.65 0.18
C VAL A 126 -4.78 19.36 -1.31
N ALA A 127 -5.36 18.21 -1.66
CA ALA A 127 -5.58 17.82 -3.05
C ALA A 127 -6.63 18.69 -3.75
N ARG A 128 -7.69 19.08 -3.03
CA ARG A 128 -8.70 20.06 -3.50
C ARG A 128 -8.06 21.42 -3.72
N ARG A 129 -7.37 21.98 -2.73
CA ARG A 129 -6.65 23.26 -2.85
C ARG A 129 -5.69 23.26 -4.04
N LYS A 130 -4.95 22.17 -4.28
CA LYS A 130 -4.09 22.03 -5.47
C LYS A 130 -4.90 22.09 -6.76
N LYS A 131 -6.01 21.36 -6.87
CA LYS A 131 -6.89 21.38 -8.05
C LYS A 131 -7.52 22.76 -8.28
N ASP A 132 -7.93 23.45 -7.21
CA ASP A 132 -8.54 24.77 -7.31
C ASP A 132 -7.49 25.82 -7.73
N MET A 133 -6.26 25.76 -7.22
CA MET A 133 -5.17 26.61 -7.69
C MET A 133 -4.76 26.36 -9.14
N ILE A 134 -4.89 25.12 -9.64
CA ILE A 134 -4.70 24.81 -11.08
C ILE A 134 -5.81 25.46 -11.91
N LYS A 135 -7.07 25.43 -11.45
CA LYS A 135 -8.18 26.12 -12.12
C LYS A 135 -8.01 27.64 -12.12
N GLU A 136 -7.50 28.20 -11.03
CA GLU A 136 -7.20 29.62 -10.88
C GLU A 136 -5.95 30.07 -11.68
N GLY A 137 -5.23 29.15 -12.33
CA GLY A 137 -4.01 29.48 -13.10
C GLY A 137 -2.79 29.84 -12.25
N LYS A 138 -2.90 29.74 -10.92
CA LYS A 138 -1.80 29.94 -9.97
C LYS A 138 -0.81 28.78 -9.99
N LEU A 139 -1.18 27.63 -10.55
CA LEU A 139 -0.31 26.48 -10.78
C LEU A 139 -0.42 26.01 -12.24
N ASP A 140 0.62 25.36 -12.75
CA ASP A 140 0.60 24.74 -14.08
C ASP A 140 -0.39 23.56 -14.16
N LYS A 141 -0.72 23.08 -15.38
CA LYS A 141 -1.59 21.92 -15.64
C LYS A 141 -1.15 20.65 -14.90
N HIS A 142 0.15 20.52 -14.63
CA HIS A 142 0.73 19.40 -13.89
C HIS A 142 0.87 19.66 -12.38
N GLY A 143 0.40 20.81 -11.90
CA GLY A 143 0.45 21.21 -10.51
C GLY A 143 1.88 21.47 -10.00
N LYS A 144 2.72 22.04 -10.87
CA LYS A 144 4.04 22.58 -10.51
C LYS A 144 3.93 24.09 -10.24
N PRO A 145 4.82 24.65 -9.40
CA PRO A 145 4.86 26.10 -9.15
C PRO A 145 5.18 26.89 -10.43
N ASN A 146 4.52 28.03 -10.62
CA ASN A 146 4.78 29.00 -11.68
C ASN A 146 5.08 30.37 -11.05
N GLY A 147 5.34 31.41 -11.85
CA GLY A 147 5.63 32.75 -11.31
C GLY A 147 4.52 33.37 -10.45
N ASN A 148 3.30 32.81 -10.49
CA ASN A 148 2.12 33.30 -9.77
C ASN A 148 1.77 32.43 -8.55
N THR A 149 2.61 31.45 -8.17
CA THR A 149 2.35 30.67 -6.96
C THR A 149 2.61 31.49 -5.70
N PRO A 150 1.68 31.53 -4.74
CA PRO A 150 1.91 32.14 -3.44
C PRO A 150 2.99 31.35 -2.64
N GLU A 151 3.87 32.07 -1.95
CA GLU A 151 5.03 31.50 -1.22
C GLU A 151 4.64 30.41 -0.22
N GLY A 152 3.48 30.55 0.44
CA GLY A 152 2.95 29.56 1.40
C GLY A 152 2.59 28.20 0.81
N TYR A 153 2.49 28.05 -0.53
CA TYR A 153 2.29 26.74 -1.16
C TYR A 153 3.55 25.87 -1.14
N LEU A 154 4.73 26.50 -1.22
CA LEU A 154 6.01 25.80 -1.29
C LEU A 154 6.41 25.17 0.05
N ASP A 155 6.02 25.78 1.16
CA ASP A 155 6.39 25.34 2.51
C ASP A 155 5.61 24.07 2.93
N GLY A 156 4.36 23.93 2.45
CA GLY A 156 3.51 22.76 2.74
C GLY A 156 3.63 21.60 1.73
N TYR A 157 4.31 21.78 0.60
CA TYR A 157 4.41 20.76 -0.44
C TYR A 157 5.65 19.87 -0.25
N LYS A 158 5.46 18.71 0.40
CA LYS A 158 6.49 17.68 0.53
C LYS A 158 6.25 16.60 -0.53
N ASP A 159 7.13 16.53 -1.53
CA ASP A 159 7.06 15.48 -2.55
C ASP A 159 7.55 14.16 -1.96
N LEU A 160 6.63 13.21 -1.77
CA LEU A 160 6.94 11.88 -1.24
C LEU A 160 7.31 10.88 -2.36
N GLY A 161 7.41 11.34 -3.61
CA GLY A 161 7.66 10.54 -4.80
C GLY A 161 9.08 10.64 -5.41
N GLY A 162 10.02 11.36 -4.78
CA GLY A 162 11.35 11.61 -5.36
C GLY A 162 12.52 11.36 -4.40
N THR A 163 13.59 10.75 -4.92
CA THR A 163 14.95 10.79 -4.34
C THR A 163 15.35 12.22 -3.99
N PRO A 164 16.08 12.46 -2.88
CA PRO A 164 16.36 13.81 -2.40
C PRO A 164 17.26 14.56 -3.39
N GLY A 165 16.66 15.46 -4.17
CA GLY A 165 17.36 16.41 -5.02
C GLY A 165 17.72 17.67 -4.23
N LYS A 166 19.01 17.84 -3.99
CA LYS A 166 19.76 19.04 -3.55
C LYS A 166 18.93 20.32 -3.32
N LYS A 167 18.87 20.77 -2.06
CA LYS A 167 18.93 22.19 -1.70
C LYS A 167 20.34 22.48 -1.17
N GLY A 168 20.88 23.63 -1.56
CA GLY A 168 22.27 24.06 -1.32
C GLY A 168 22.67 24.22 0.14
N GLU A 169 23.99 24.18 0.33
CA GLU A 169 24.79 24.11 1.56
C GLU A 169 24.50 25.13 2.67
N LYS A 170 24.53 24.67 3.93
CA LYS A 170 25.66 24.88 4.87
C LYS A 170 25.40 24.20 6.23
N GLY A 171 26.37 23.40 6.69
CA GLY A 171 26.63 23.14 8.11
C GLY A 171 26.51 21.69 8.60
N GLY A 172 27.66 21.07 8.92
CA GLY A 172 27.81 20.04 9.96
C GLY A 172 27.69 18.58 9.54
N ALA A 173 28.78 17.83 9.68
CA ALA A 173 28.90 16.39 9.41
C ALA A 173 28.66 15.51 10.67
N MET A 174 28.61 14.19 10.42
CA MET A 174 28.38 12.99 11.27
C MET A 174 26.90 12.54 11.38
N ASP A 175 26.49 11.30 11.10
CA ASP A 175 27.10 10.08 10.55
C ASP A 175 25.96 9.07 10.30
N VAL A 176 25.81 8.45 9.12
CA VAL A 176 25.07 7.18 8.95
C VAL A 176 25.59 6.42 7.72
N GLU A 177 26.68 5.67 7.88
CA GLU A 177 27.03 4.56 6.98
C GLU A 177 26.12 3.36 7.29
N SER A 178 25.31 2.91 6.31
CA SER A 178 24.87 1.49 6.17
C SER A 178 23.92 1.20 4.99
N VAL A 179 23.56 2.18 4.14
CA VAL A 179 22.54 1.96 3.10
C VAL A 179 23.09 1.68 1.68
N GLU A 180 24.41 1.79 1.45
CA GLU A 180 24.96 1.73 0.09
C GLU A 180 25.00 0.33 -0.57
N SER A 181 24.78 -0.76 0.17
CA SER A 181 25.03 -2.11 -0.36
C SER A 181 23.87 -2.74 -1.13
N VAL A 182 22.62 -2.25 -0.97
CA VAL A 182 21.44 -2.90 -1.57
C VAL A 182 21.12 -2.37 -2.97
N ASP A 183 21.30 -1.06 -3.21
CA ASP A 183 20.96 -0.42 -4.49
C ASP A 183 21.86 -0.81 -5.67
N LYS A 184 23.07 -1.31 -5.42
CA LYS A 184 23.97 -1.81 -6.49
C LYS A 184 23.49 -3.14 -7.07
N VAL A 185 22.82 -3.99 -6.29
CA VAL A 185 22.40 -5.33 -6.76
C VAL A 185 21.20 -5.23 -7.72
N ASP A 186 20.20 -4.41 -7.39
CA ASP A 186 19.00 -4.21 -8.21
C ASP A 186 19.29 -3.53 -9.57
N LYS A 187 20.28 -2.64 -9.62
CA LYS A 187 20.67 -1.95 -10.86
C LYS A 187 21.41 -2.86 -11.83
N VAL A 188 22.20 -3.83 -11.33
CA VAL A 188 22.94 -4.78 -12.16
C VAL A 188 21.99 -5.82 -12.77
N GLU A 189 21.07 -6.39 -11.97
CA GLU A 189 20.09 -7.37 -12.48
C GLU A 189 19.17 -6.80 -13.57
N LYS A 190 18.78 -5.53 -13.44
CA LYS A 190 17.90 -4.88 -14.43
C LYS A 190 18.62 -4.59 -15.74
N LYS A 191 19.94 -4.39 -15.72
CA LYS A 191 20.77 -4.16 -16.91
C LYS A 191 21.01 -5.46 -17.68
N GLU A 192 21.30 -6.56 -16.99
CA GLU A 192 21.47 -7.89 -17.62
C GLU A 192 20.19 -8.43 -18.26
N LYS A 193 19.02 -8.24 -17.62
CA LYS A 193 17.72 -8.65 -18.21
C LYS A 193 17.39 -7.88 -19.49
N LYS A 194 17.80 -6.61 -19.60
CA LYS A 194 17.54 -5.79 -20.79
C LYS A 194 18.42 -6.23 -21.97
N GLU A 195 19.70 -6.53 -21.73
CA GLU A 195 20.60 -7.01 -22.78
C GLU A 195 20.23 -8.41 -23.29
N LYS A 196 19.78 -9.33 -22.42
CA LYS A 196 19.30 -10.66 -22.85
C LYS A 196 18.04 -10.57 -23.73
N LYS A 197 17.14 -9.62 -23.45
CA LYS A 197 15.91 -9.44 -24.25
C LYS A 197 16.22 -8.90 -25.65
N GLU A 198 17.11 -7.92 -25.77
CA GLU A 198 17.52 -7.36 -27.07
C GLU A 198 18.30 -8.37 -27.93
N LYS A 199 19.13 -9.24 -27.34
CA LYS A 199 19.81 -10.32 -28.09
C LYS A 199 18.83 -11.39 -28.61
N LYS A 200 17.77 -11.69 -27.87
CA LYS A 200 16.76 -12.69 -28.29
C LYS A 200 15.91 -12.19 -29.46
N GLU A 201 15.49 -10.93 -29.44
CA GLU A 201 14.72 -10.31 -30.53
C GLU A 201 15.55 -10.15 -31.82
N LYS A 202 16.86 -9.86 -31.72
CA LYS A 202 17.75 -9.84 -32.90
C LYS A 202 17.94 -11.23 -33.52
N LYS A 203 17.96 -12.30 -32.72
CA LYS A 203 18.15 -13.68 -33.22
C LYS A 203 16.89 -14.20 -33.94
N GLU A 204 15.70 -13.89 -33.43
CA GLU A 204 14.42 -14.25 -34.07
C GLU A 204 14.17 -13.49 -35.38
N LYS A 205 14.58 -12.21 -35.46
CA LYS A 205 14.52 -11.44 -36.71
C LYS A 205 15.47 -11.96 -37.78
N LYS A 206 16.63 -12.52 -37.39
CA LYS A 206 17.59 -13.09 -38.33
C LYS A 206 17.12 -14.45 -38.88
N SER A 207 16.53 -15.30 -38.03
CA SER A 207 15.99 -16.60 -38.46
C SER A 207 14.73 -16.52 -39.33
N LYS A 208 13.96 -15.42 -39.22
CA LYS A 208 12.82 -15.18 -40.12
C LYS A 208 13.24 -14.71 -41.51
N LYS A 209 14.43 -14.12 -41.65
CA LYS A 209 14.93 -13.61 -42.93
C LYS A 209 15.67 -14.67 -43.77
N GLU A 210 16.00 -15.82 -43.19
CA GLU A 210 16.65 -16.96 -43.88
C GLU A 210 15.64 -18.06 -44.29
N LYS A 211 14.34 -17.88 -44.01
CA LYS A 211 13.27 -18.83 -44.34
C LYS A 211 12.26 -18.30 -45.37
N GLU A 212 12.57 -17.17 -46.00
CA GLU A 212 11.80 -16.56 -47.09
C GLU A 212 12.70 -16.44 -48.33
#